data_AF-A0A1V5E1I6-F1
#
_entry.id   AF-A0A1V5E1I6-F1
#
_cell.length_a   1.000
_cell.length_b   1.000
_cell.length_c   1.000
_cell.angle_alpha   90.00
_cell.angle_beta   90.00
_cell.angle_gamma   90.00
#
_symmetry.space_group_name_H-M   'P 1'
#
loop_
_entity.id
_entity.type
_entity.pdbx_description
1 polymer ?
#
loop_
_entity_poly.entity_id
_entity_poly.type
_entity_poly.pdbx_seq_one_letter_code
_entity_poly.pdbx_strand_id
1 'polypeptide(L)'
;MPEIQIGQTVDIVIEHGVIRASSVQDIVEGRIVLLQIAPPLSAEHVNKTILVTYLLREDRHIRRCFQARIVDIHEGYVTVGRGFPVIIAEPLESSKVCDLRVHERHRPEPDMKILLGNDLLEIVDISSGGAHLVRSTGTKPTLRVDETILLTIHNSTGRYEQHARIVRLWHSRGADGPQHLAVAFLS
;
A
#
# COMPACT_ATOMS: atom_id res chain seq x y z
N MET A 1 12.85 -10.47 -16.98
CA MET A 1 12.11 -10.97 -15.80
C MET A 1 11.90 -9.81 -14.83
N PRO A 2 10.77 -9.78 -14.08
CA PRO A 2 10.55 -8.81 -13.01
C PRO A 2 11.61 -8.91 -11.90
N GLU A 3 11.96 -7.79 -11.27
CA GLU A 3 12.89 -7.70 -10.13
C GLU A 3 12.23 -8.17 -8.81
N ILE A 4 11.66 -9.37 -8.83
CA ILE A 4 10.91 -9.94 -7.72
C ILE A 4 11.68 -11.13 -7.12
N GLN A 5 11.62 -11.28 -5.80
CA GLN A 5 12.39 -12.30 -5.07
C GLN A 5 11.49 -13.26 -4.29
N ILE A 6 11.95 -14.49 -4.10
CA ILE A 6 11.30 -15.46 -3.21
C ILE A 6 11.19 -14.87 -1.79
N GLY A 7 10.03 -15.05 -1.16
CA GLY A 7 9.68 -14.50 0.15
C GLY A 7 9.25 -13.03 0.13
N GLN A 8 9.21 -12.36 -1.03
CA GLN A 8 8.75 -10.99 -1.11
C GLN A 8 7.22 -10.90 -1.04
N THR A 9 6.72 -9.96 -0.24
CA THR A 9 5.30 -9.60 -0.22
C THR A 9 4.95 -8.82 -1.48
N VAL A 10 3.82 -9.17 -2.07
CA VAL A 10 3.25 -8.49 -3.24
C VAL A 10 1.80 -8.16 -2.99
N ASP A 11 1.28 -7.22 -3.76
CA ASP A 11 -0.16 -7.01 -3.90
C ASP A 11 -0.60 -7.45 -5.30
N ILE A 12 -1.65 -8.27 -5.35
CA ILE A 12 -2.33 -8.68 -6.57
C ILE A 12 -3.56 -7.80 -6.74
N VAL A 13 -3.67 -7.15 -7.90
CA VAL A 13 -4.87 -6.43 -8.30
C VAL A 13 -5.60 -7.26 -9.34
N ILE A 14 -6.85 -7.58 -9.01
CA ILE A 14 -7.76 -8.36 -9.83
C ILE A 14 -8.92 -7.44 -10.20
N GLU A 15 -9.58 -7.72 -11.32
CA GLU A 15 -10.79 -7.08 -11.84
C GLU A 15 -11.49 -6.10 -10.87
N HIS A 16 -11.74 -4.87 -11.34
CA HIS A 16 -12.29 -3.75 -10.55
C HIS A 16 -11.35 -3.14 -9.50
N GLY A 17 -10.03 -3.33 -9.63
CA GLY A 17 -9.03 -2.60 -8.82
C GLY A 17 -8.90 -3.11 -7.38
N VAL A 18 -9.39 -4.32 -7.12
CA VAL A 18 -9.37 -4.92 -5.79
C VAL A 18 -7.95 -5.39 -5.47
N ILE A 19 -7.32 -4.74 -4.49
CA ILE A 19 -5.94 -5.02 -4.06
C ILE A 19 -5.96 -6.10 -2.96
N ARG A 20 -5.16 -7.16 -3.13
CA ARG A 20 -5.02 -8.26 -2.17
C ARG A 20 -3.56 -8.63 -1.96
N ALA A 21 -3.15 -8.74 -0.70
CA ALA A 21 -1.79 -9.13 -0.36
C ALA A 21 -1.55 -10.62 -0.65
N SER A 22 -0.36 -10.94 -1.15
CA SER A 22 0.17 -12.29 -1.38
C SER A 22 1.68 -12.30 -1.12
N SER A 23 2.33 -13.44 -1.32
CA SER A 23 3.78 -13.60 -1.19
C SER A 23 4.32 -14.55 -2.25
N VAL A 24 5.54 -14.28 -2.69
CA VAL A 24 6.26 -15.11 -3.68
C VAL A 24 6.81 -16.34 -2.98
N GLN A 25 6.35 -17.50 -3.38
CA GLN A 25 6.74 -18.80 -2.83
C GLN A 25 7.88 -19.41 -3.62
N ASP A 26 7.85 -19.25 -4.94
CA ASP A 26 8.88 -19.77 -5.83
C ASP A 26 8.91 -19.02 -7.16
N ILE A 27 10.00 -19.19 -7.92
CA ILE A 27 10.16 -18.70 -9.29
C ILE A 27 10.75 -19.84 -10.13
N VAL A 28 9.93 -20.47 -10.96
CA VAL A 28 10.29 -21.66 -11.73
C VAL A 28 10.03 -21.39 -13.21
N GLU A 29 11.05 -21.57 -14.04
CA GLU A 29 10.95 -21.40 -15.50
C GLU A 29 10.37 -20.03 -15.92
N GLY A 30 10.71 -18.97 -15.17
CA GLY A 30 10.21 -17.61 -15.43
C GLY A 30 8.76 -17.37 -14.99
N ARG A 31 8.07 -18.39 -14.46
CA ARG A 31 6.76 -18.27 -13.80
C ARG A 31 6.96 -17.97 -12.32
N ILE A 32 6.02 -17.22 -11.77
CA ILE A 32 6.01 -16.83 -10.38
C ILE A 32 4.93 -17.64 -9.68
N VAL A 33 5.30 -18.30 -8.58
CA VAL A 33 4.38 -19.01 -7.71
C VAL A 33 4.04 -18.09 -6.56
N LEU A 34 2.77 -17.71 -6.46
CA LEU A 34 2.24 -16.80 -5.45
C LEU A 34 1.37 -17.58 -4.48
N LEU A 35 1.42 -17.26 -3.19
CA LEU A 35 0.47 -17.80 -2.23
C LEU A 35 -0.96 -17.36 -2.59
N GLN A 36 -1.94 -18.25 -2.41
CA GLN A 36 -3.34 -17.91 -2.61
C GLN A 36 -3.77 -16.71 -1.74
N ILE A 37 -4.70 -15.92 -2.27
CA ILE A 37 -5.22 -14.70 -1.61
C ILE A 37 -6.56 -14.97 -0.89
N ALA A 38 -7.06 -13.98 -0.15
CA ALA A 38 -8.37 -14.04 0.50
C ALA A 38 -9.33 -12.98 -0.08
N PRO A 39 -10.51 -13.35 -0.61
CA PRO A 39 -10.97 -14.72 -0.86
C PRO A 39 -10.12 -15.45 -1.93
N PRO A 40 -10.04 -16.79 -1.90
CA PRO A 40 -9.23 -17.56 -2.83
C PRO A 40 -9.74 -17.44 -4.26
N LEU A 41 -8.81 -17.40 -5.21
CA LEU A 41 -9.14 -17.50 -6.62
C LEU A 41 -9.49 -18.93 -6.97
N SER A 42 -10.58 -19.09 -7.70
CA SER A 42 -11.03 -20.35 -8.27
C SER A 42 -10.45 -20.56 -9.68
N ALA A 43 -10.62 -21.76 -10.23
CA ALA A 43 -10.22 -22.10 -11.60
C ALA A 43 -10.82 -21.18 -12.69
N GLU A 44 -11.92 -20.48 -12.42
CA GLU A 44 -12.50 -19.49 -13.36
C GLU A 44 -11.59 -18.28 -13.61
N HIS A 45 -10.59 -18.07 -12.74
CA HIS A 45 -9.60 -17.02 -12.86
C HIS A 45 -8.38 -17.43 -13.71
N VAL A 46 -8.26 -18.70 -14.09
CA VAL A 46 -7.21 -19.15 -15.00
C VAL A 46 -7.37 -18.44 -16.35
N ASN A 47 -6.25 -18.07 -16.96
CA ASN A 47 -6.10 -17.21 -18.14
C ASN A 47 -6.50 -15.74 -17.95
N LYS A 48 -6.96 -15.31 -16.78
CA LYS A 48 -7.16 -13.89 -16.49
C LYS A 48 -5.82 -13.17 -16.30
N THR A 49 -5.79 -11.89 -16.68
CA THR A 49 -4.65 -11.02 -16.42
C THR A 49 -4.82 -10.36 -15.06
N ILE A 50 -3.76 -10.39 -14.26
CA ILE A 50 -3.64 -9.71 -12.98
C ILE A 50 -2.53 -8.68 -13.05
N LEU A 51 -2.62 -7.64 -12.22
CA LEU A 51 -1.50 -6.74 -11.98
C LEU A 51 -0.81 -7.15 -10.68
N VAL A 52 0.45 -7.54 -10.77
CA VAL A 52 1.27 -7.83 -9.60
C VAL A 52 2.09 -6.60 -9.27
N THR A 53 2.03 -6.15 -8.03
CA THR A 53 2.74 -4.96 -7.57
C THR A 53 3.56 -5.24 -6.32
N TYR A 54 4.67 -4.54 -6.15
CA TYR A 54 5.57 -4.72 -5.02
C TYR A 54 6.36 -3.45 -4.75
N LEU A 55 6.80 -3.30 -3.50
CA LEU A 55 7.74 -2.26 -3.11
C LEU A 55 9.17 -2.77 -3.24
N LEU A 56 10.09 -1.92 -3.69
CA LEU A 56 11.51 -2.26 -3.68
C LEU A 56 12.03 -2.38 -2.24
N ARG A 57 12.92 -3.35 -2.02
CA ARG A 57 13.56 -3.54 -0.71
C ARG A 57 14.46 -2.37 -0.34
N GLU A 58 15.20 -1.85 -1.32
CA GLU A 58 16.15 -0.75 -1.16
C GLU A 58 15.45 0.60 -1.02
N ASP A 59 14.33 0.81 -1.72
CA ASP A 59 13.51 2.01 -1.59
C ASP A 59 12.02 1.66 -1.51
N ARG A 60 11.50 1.64 -0.29
CA ARG A 60 10.10 1.31 0.00
C ARG A 60 9.10 2.38 -0.48
N HIS A 61 9.56 3.47 -1.08
CA HIS A 61 8.70 4.48 -1.70
C HIS A 61 8.43 4.17 -3.17
N ILE A 62 9.29 3.37 -3.82
CA ILE A 62 9.13 2.99 -5.22
C ILE A 62 8.30 1.72 -5.30
N ARG A 63 7.08 1.86 -5.81
CA ARG A 63 6.24 0.74 -6.19
C ARG A 63 6.47 0.38 -7.65
N ARG A 64 6.76 -0.89 -7.89
CA ARG A 64 6.82 -1.46 -9.23
C ARG A 64 5.63 -2.37 -9.47
N CYS A 65 5.27 -2.55 -10.73
CA CYS A 65 4.31 -3.56 -11.15
C CYS A 65 4.57 -4.08 -12.55
N PHE A 66 3.93 -5.20 -12.84
CA PHE A 66 3.88 -5.83 -14.14
C PHE A 66 2.56 -6.58 -14.28
N GLN A 67 2.06 -6.70 -15.49
CA GLN A 67 0.97 -7.61 -15.80
C GLN A 67 1.46 -9.06 -15.85
N ALA A 68 0.64 -9.96 -15.32
CA ALA A 68 0.87 -11.40 -15.40
C ALA A 68 -0.44 -12.12 -15.74
N ARG A 69 -0.34 -13.25 -16.44
CA ARG A 69 -1.47 -14.13 -16.71
C ARG A 69 -1.47 -15.28 -15.71
N ILE A 70 -2.60 -15.55 -15.08
CA ILE A 70 -2.77 -16.75 -14.25
C ILE A 70 -2.76 -17.95 -15.19
N VAL A 71 -1.76 -18.83 -15.07
CA VAL A 71 -1.66 -20.02 -15.91
C VAL A 71 -2.23 -21.25 -15.23
N ASP A 72 -2.20 -21.29 -13.90
CA ASP A 72 -2.77 -22.38 -13.11
C ASP A 72 -3.02 -21.92 -11.66
N ILE A 73 -3.90 -22.64 -10.96
CA ILE A 73 -4.14 -22.50 -9.53
C ILE A 73 -4.07 -23.91 -8.94
N HIS A 74 -3.08 -24.13 -8.09
CA HIS A 74 -2.80 -25.46 -7.55
C HIS A 74 -3.14 -25.53 -6.08
N GLU A 75 -3.92 -26.54 -5.71
CA GLU A 75 -4.10 -26.92 -4.31
C GLU A 75 -2.93 -27.79 -3.86
N GLY A 76 -2.37 -27.52 -2.68
CA GLY A 76 -1.35 -28.39 -2.08
C GLY A 76 0.06 -28.31 -2.68
N TYR A 77 0.47 -27.17 -3.24
CA TYR A 77 1.85 -26.95 -3.70
C TYR A 77 2.84 -27.05 -2.53
N VAL A 78 3.85 -27.91 -2.65
CA VAL A 78 4.80 -28.24 -1.56
C VAL A 78 6.17 -27.64 -1.85
N THR A 79 6.61 -26.68 -1.02
CA THR A 79 8.00 -26.19 -1.04
C THR A 79 8.83 -26.72 0.14
N VAL A 80 8.20 -27.10 1.26
CA VAL A 80 8.86 -27.71 2.44
C VAL A 80 7.85 -28.49 3.30
N GLY A 81 7.49 -29.69 2.86
CA GLY A 81 6.76 -30.68 3.67
C GLY A 81 5.29 -30.37 4.02
N ARG A 82 4.77 -29.19 3.67
CA ARG A 82 3.33 -28.87 3.72
C ARG A 82 2.87 -28.27 2.40
N GLY A 83 1.75 -28.78 1.91
CA GLY A 83 1.07 -28.24 0.73
C GLY A 83 0.25 -27.00 1.09
N PHE A 84 0.30 -25.97 0.25
CA PHE A 84 -0.54 -24.79 0.36
C PHE A 84 -1.09 -24.40 -1.02
N PRO A 85 -2.27 -23.76 -1.07
CA PRO A 85 -2.82 -23.30 -2.34
C PRO A 85 -1.98 -22.16 -2.92
N VAL A 86 -1.74 -22.21 -4.23
CA VAL A 86 -0.94 -21.23 -4.96
C VAL A 86 -1.58 -20.80 -6.27
N ILE A 87 -1.23 -19.60 -6.69
CA ILE A 87 -1.49 -19.05 -8.02
C ILE A 87 -0.17 -19.12 -8.78
N ILE A 88 -0.16 -19.78 -9.93
CA ILE A 88 0.99 -19.77 -10.84
C ILE A 88 0.72 -18.73 -11.90
N ALA A 89 1.61 -17.74 -12.01
CA ALA A 89 1.45 -16.62 -12.91
C ALA A 89 2.66 -16.47 -13.85
N GLU A 90 2.38 -16.21 -15.12
CA GLU A 90 3.39 -15.91 -16.13
C GLU A 90 3.45 -14.39 -16.37
N PRO A 91 4.60 -13.73 -16.12
CA PRO A 91 4.77 -12.32 -16.45
C PRO A 91 4.60 -12.05 -17.94
N LEU A 92 3.80 -11.05 -18.29
CA LEU A 92 3.57 -10.63 -19.67
C LEU A 92 4.52 -9.50 -20.12
N GLU A 93 5.07 -8.76 -19.15
CA GLU A 93 5.96 -7.63 -19.37
C GLU A 93 7.04 -7.52 -18.29
N SER A 94 8.09 -6.76 -18.57
CA SER A 94 9.04 -6.33 -17.53
C SER A 94 8.37 -5.37 -16.55
N SER A 95 8.81 -5.38 -15.30
CA SER A 95 8.27 -4.46 -14.29
C SER A 95 8.60 -3.00 -14.57
N LYS A 96 7.63 -2.11 -14.36
CA LYS A 96 7.73 -0.65 -14.44
C LYS A 96 7.35 0.00 -13.11
N VAL A 97 7.74 1.25 -12.89
CA VAL A 97 7.25 2.05 -11.76
C VAL A 97 5.75 2.30 -11.96
N CYS A 98 4.94 2.16 -10.91
CA CYS A 98 3.52 2.48 -10.99
C CYS A 98 2.93 2.95 -9.67
N ASP A 99 1.88 3.73 -9.79
CA ASP A 99 1.09 4.23 -8.67
C ASP A 99 -0.28 3.52 -8.65
N LEU A 100 -0.61 2.90 -7.52
CA LEU A 100 -1.91 2.25 -7.30
C LEU A 100 -2.94 3.18 -6.67
N ARG A 101 -2.57 4.42 -6.37
CA ARG A 101 -3.46 5.37 -5.71
C ARG A 101 -4.60 5.75 -6.65
N VAL A 102 -5.82 5.65 -6.13
CA VAL A 102 -7.05 6.07 -6.82
C VAL A 102 -7.15 7.60 -6.91
N HIS A 103 -6.51 8.30 -5.98
CA HIS A 103 -6.48 9.76 -5.95
C HIS A 103 -5.05 10.25 -6.11
N GLU A 104 -4.88 11.20 -7.03
CA GLU A 104 -3.63 11.91 -7.19
C GLU A 104 -3.30 12.64 -5.88
N ARG A 105 -2.02 12.59 -5.51
CA ARG A 105 -1.50 13.29 -4.35
C ARG A 105 -0.79 14.52 -4.84
N HIS A 106 -1.23 15.66 -4.33
CA HIS A 106 -0.62 16.93 -4.62
C HIS A 106 0.17 17.41 -3.42
N ARG A 107 1.17 18.24 -3.68
CA ARG A 107 1.69 19.09 -2.61
C ARG A 107 0.56 20.03 -2.18
N PRO A 108 0.44 20.30 -0.87
CA PRO A 108 -0.54 21.24 -0.37
C PRO A 108 -0.31 22.63 -0.99
N GLU A 109 -1.39 23.38 -1.15
CA GLU A 109 -1.30 24.82 -1.44
C GLU A 109 -0.54 25.53 -0.31
N PRO A 110 0.25 26.59 -0.58
CA PRO A 110 1.10 27.24 0.42
C PRO A 110 0.35 27.80 1.65
N ASP A 111 -0.93 28.13 1.50
CA ASP A 111 -1.80 28.66 2.55
C ASP A 111 -2.48 27.56 3.38
N MET A 112 -2.39 26.30 2.95
CA MET A 112 -3.05 25.18 3.60
C MET A 112 -2.34 24.82 4.92
N LYS A 113 -3.12 24.69 5.99
CA LYS A 113 -2.65 24.25 7.31
C LYS A 113 -3.56 23.17 7.85
N ILE A 114 -2.96 22.11 8.39
CA ILE A 114 -3.68 21.02 9.05
C ILE A 114 -3.23 20.96 10.50
N LEU A 115 -4.19 20.98 11.42
CA LEU A 115 -3.95 20.86 12.84
C LEU A 115 -4.61 19.61 13.42
N LEU A 116 -3.95 19.00 14.39
CA LEU A 116 -4.53 17.99 15.28
C LEU A 116 -4.64 18.59 16.69
N GLY A 117 -5.86 18.97 17.08
CA GLY A 117 -6.04 19.86 18.23
C GLY A 117 -5.34 21.20 17.98
N ASN A 118 -4.33 21.52 18.80
CA ASN A 118 -3.50 22.73 18.63
C ASN A 118 -2.16 22.47 17.94
N ASP A 119 -1.87 21.22 17.55
CA ASP A 119 -0.62 20.87 16.91
C ASP A 119 -0.68 21.13 15.42
N LEU A 120 0.09 22.10 14.92
CA LEU A 120 0.32 22.26 13.50
C LEU A 120 1.12 21.07 12.95
N LEU A 121 0.60 20.45 11.90
CA LEU A 121 1.23 19.34 11.20
C LEU A 121 1.86 19.85 9.90
N GLU A 122 3.06 19.38 9.61
CA GLU A 122 3.65 19.53 8.29
C GLU A 122 2.93 18.58 7.32
N ILE A 123 2.59 19.08 6.13
CA ILE A 123 1.87 18.31 5.12
C ILE A 123 2.88 17.93 4.04
N VAL A 124 3.15 16.63 3.90
CA VAL A 124 4.04 16.09 2.86
C VAL A 124 3.28 15.98 1.54
N ASP A 125 2.09 15.39 1.61
CA ASP A 125 1.17 15.24 0.49
C ASP A 125 -0.29 15.17 0.96
N ILE A 126 -1.21 15.51 0.06
CA ILE A 126 -2.66 15.43 0.29
C ILE A 126 -3.40 15.00 -0.98
N SER A 127 -4.49 14.28 -0.80
CA SER A 127 -5.45 13.87 -1.82
C SER A 127 -6.87 14.03 -1.29
N SER A 128 -7.89 13.85 -2.13
CA SER A 128 -9.29 13.82 -1.68
C SER A 128 -9.60 12.70 -0.70
N GLY A 129 -8.81 11.61 -0.69
CA GLY A 129 -9.02 10.46 0.19
C GLY A 129 -8.19 10.46 1.47
N GLY A 130 -7.24 11.38 1.64
CA GLY A 130 -6.34 11.38 2.80
C GLY A 130 -5.05 12.16 2.59
N ALA A 131 -4.19 12.15 3.61
CA ALA A 131 -2.95 12.92 3.63
C ALA A 131 -1.77 12.17 4.27
N HIS A 132 -0.56 12.56 3.92
CA HIS A 132 0.66 12.26 4.65
C HIS A 132 1.09 13.50 5.45
N LEU A 133 1.05 13.36 6.78
CA LEU A 133 1.33 14.42 7.73
C LEU A 133 2.58 14.07 8.56
N VAL A 134 3.28 15.10 9.01
CA VAL A 134 4.44 14.98 9.90
C VAL A 134 4.22 15.84 11.13
N ARG A 135 4.46 15.20 12.27
CA ARG A 135 4.33 15.80 13.60
C ARG A 135 5.71 15.80 14.25
N SER A 136 6.16 16.99 14.67
CA SER A 136 7.37 17.10 15.49
C SER A 136 7.16 16.38 16.83
N THR A 137 8.19 15.69 17.29
CA THR A 137 8.21 15.00 18.59
C THR A 137 8.18 16.01 19.74
N GLY A 138 7.38 15.73 20.77
CA GLY A 138 7.16 16.57 21.95
C GLY A 138 6.23 15.88 22.96
N THR A 139 5.87 16.55 24.06
CA THR A 139 4.89 16.06 25.08
C THR A 139 3.48 16.08 24.53
N LYS A 140 3.21 15.13 23.66
CA LYS A 140 2.08 15.10 22.75
C LYS A 140 1.36 13.75 22.92
N PRO A 141 0.03 13.69 22.81
CA PRO A 141 -0.70 12.43 23.01
C PRO A 141 -0.19 11.35 22.06
N THR A 142 -0.01 10.14 22.62
CA THR A 142 0.38 8.96 21.87
C THR A 142 -0.75 8.56 20.93
N LEU A 143 -0.45 8.50 19.63
CA LEU A 143 -1.39 8.09 18.59
C LEU A 143 -1.21 6.62 18.24
N ARG A 144 -2.27 5.98 17.77
CA ARG A 144 -2.26 4.57 17.35
C ARG A 144 -2.80 4.39 15.94
N VAL A 145 -2.34 3.34 15.27
CA VAL A 145 -2.96 2.90 14.01
C VAL A 145 -4.42 2.50 14.31
N ASP A 146 -5.30 2.77 13.35
CA ASP A 146 -6.76 2.63 13.40
C ASP A 146 -7.50 3.62 14.32
N GLU A 147 -6.79 4.49 15.03
CA GLU A 147 -7.41 5.59 15.78
C GLU A 147 -8.05 6.62 14.84
N THR A 148 -9.26 7.07 15.18
CA THR A 148 -9.94 8.18 14.50
C THR A 148 -9.55 9.48 15.19
N ILE A 149 -9.04 10.43 14.40
CA ILE A 149 -8.65 11.76 14.84
C ILE A 149 -9.49 12.83 14.15
N LEU A 150 -9.63 13.98 14.81
CA LEU A 150 -10.25 15.16 14.23
C LEU A 150 -9.18 16.13 13.77
N LEU A 151 -9.13 16.38 12.46
CA LEU A 151 -8.24 17.35 11.85
C LEU A 151 -8.99 18.68 11.65
N THR A 152 -8.37 19.79 12.04
CA THR A 152 -8.81 21.11 11.62
C THR A 152 -8.01 21.53 10.40
N ILE A 153 -8.69 21.76 9.28
CA ILE A 153 -8.09 22.19 8.01
C ILE A 153 -8.40 23.67 7.79
N HIS A 154 -7.36 24.45 7.51
CA HIS A 154 -7.46 25.84 7.08
C HIS A 154 -6.91 25.96 5.67
N ASN A 155 -7.65 26.65 4.79
CA ASN A 155 -7.21 27.02 3.46
C ASN A 155 -7.92 28.34 3.04
N SER A 156 -7.69 28.78 1.80
CA SER A 156 -8.33 29.97 1.22
C SER A 156 -9.86 29.99 1.30
N THR A 157 -10.51 28.82 1.34
CA THR A 157 -11.98 28.71 1.42
C THR A 157 -12.52 28.81 2.83
N GLY A 158 -11.66 28.68 3.84
CA GLY A 158 -12.02 28.84 5.25
C GLY A 158 -11.43 27.76 6.15
N ARG A 159 -12.14 27.51 7.26
CA ARG A 159 -11.79 26.51 8.27
C ARG A 159 -12.88 25.46 8.34
N TYR A 160 -12.51 24.19 8.26
CA TYR A 160 -13.44 23.08 8.46
C TYR A 160 -12.77 21.94 9.21
N GLU A 161 -13.60 21.06 9.78
CA GLU A 161 -13.16 19.88 10.51
C GLU A 161 -13.33 18.63 9.65
N GLN A 162 -12.34 17.74 9.70
CA GLN A 162 -12.31 16.51 8.93
C GLN A 162 -11.92 15.34 9.85
N HIS A 163 -12.83 14.37 10.00
CA HIS A 163 -12.48 13.12 10.66
C HIS A 163 -11.56 12.30 9.76
N ALA A 164 -10.52 11.71 10.35
CA ALA A 164 -9.58 10.88 9.63
C ALA A 164 -9.17 9.67 10.47
N ARG A 165 -8.99 8.52 9.84
CA ARG A 165 -8.42 7.33 10.49
C ARG A 165 -6.93 7.25 10.21
N ILE A 166 -6.13 7.00 11.24
CA ILE A 166 -4.69 6.75 11.10
C ILE A 166 -4.49 5.37 10.49
N VAL A 167 -4.01 5.32 9.25
CA VAL A 167 -3.74 4.05 8.54
C VAL A 167 -2.31 3.58 8.71
N ARG A 168 -1.38 4.48 9.04
CA ARG A 168 0.03 4.13 9.31
C ARG A 168 0.72 5.17 10.17
N LEU A 169 1.61 4.70 11.05
CA LEU A 169 2.52 5.52 11.85
C LEU A 169 3.96 5.01 11.70
N TRP A 170 4.92 5.92 11.57
CA TRP A 170 6.36 5.59 11.59
C TRP A 170 7.20 6.80 11.98
N HIS A 171 8.47 6.60 12.31
CA HIS A 171 9.41 7.68 12.60
C HIS A 171 10.55 7.69 11.57
N SER A 172 11.01 8.88 11.17
CA SER A 172 12.11 9.02 10.21
C SER A 172 13.50 8.84 10.82
N ARG A 173 13.67 9.04 12.14
CA ARG A 173 14.97 8.92 12.83
C ARG A 173 14.81 8.39 14.26
N GLY A 174 14.73 7.05 14.42
CA GLY A 174 14.54 6.43 15.74
C GLY A 174 13.22 6.83 16.41
N ALA A 175 13.01 6.45 17.67
CA ALA A 175 11.77 6.74 18.39
C ALA A 175 11.56 8.24 18.66
N ASP A 176 12.63 9.03 18.64
CA ASP A 176 12.60 10.46 18.97
C ASP A 176 12.56 11.39 17.74
N GLY A 177 12.64 10.82 16.54
CA GLY A 177 12.56 11.57 15.28
C GLY A 177 11.13 11.96 14.91
N PRO A 178 10.92 12.82 13.89
CA PRO A 178 9.60 13.24 13.45
C PRO A 178 8.66 12.04 13.22
N GLN A 179 7.46 12.12 13.79
CA GLN A 179 6.43 11.10 13.64
C GLN A 179 5.62 11.38 12.38
N HIS A 180 5.61 10.43 11.46
CA HIS A 180 4.83 10.48 10.24
C HIS A 180 3.49 9.76 10.45
N LEU A 181 2.43 10.36 9.91
CA LEU A 181 1.07 9.85 9.94
C LEU A 181 0.56 9.77 8.49
N ALA A 182 0.19 8.58 8.06
CA ALA A 182 -0.69 8.45 6.90
C ALA A 182 -2.12 8.34 7.42
N VAL A 183 -3.01 9.20 6.93
CA VAL A 183 -4.40 9.26 7.36
C VAL A 183 -5.34 9.10 6.17
N ALA A 184 -6.47 8.44 6.37
CA ALA A 184 -7.57 8.35 5.41
C ALA A 184 -8.73 9.21 5.91
N PHE A 185 -9.24 10.11 5.06
CA PHE A 185 -10.39 10.94 5.40
C PHE A 185 -11.66 10.10 5.44
N LEU A 186 -12.48 10.31 6.47
CA LEU A 186 -13.76 9.64 6.63
C LEU A 186 -14.86 10.54 6.07
N SER A 187 -15.70 9.97 5.22
CA SER A 187 -16.93 10.59 4.68
C SER A 187 -18.08 10.48 5.66
#